data_AF-A0A9N9H2T8-F1
#
_entry.id   AF-A0A9N9H2T8-F1
#
_cell.length_a   1.000
_cell.length_b   1.000
_cell.length_c   1.000
_cell.angle_alpha   90.00
_cell.angle_beta   90.00
_cell.angle_gamma   90.00
#
_symmetry.space_group_name_H-M   'P 1'
#
loop_
_entity.id
_entity.type
_entity.pdbx_description
1 polymer ?
#
loop_
_entity_poly.entity_id
_entity_poly.type
_entity_poly.pdbx_seq_one_letter_code
_entity_poly.pdbx_strand_id
1 'polypeptide(L)'
;MSFNVAGSSTSVPVIPSSDLPTVEEVRGFNAEALNGFLKRRLNGVDNHIDTLTAQEVDGEAFLELTPEDLTKLGILLGPAKKILKLINGIQGNQPVA
;
A
#
# COMPACT_ATOMS: atom_id res chain seq x y z
N MET A 1 42.61 -14.26 -13.67
CA MET A 1 41.52 -13.36 -14.09
C MET A 1 40.25 -14.18 -13.99
N SER A 2 39.56 -14.10 -12.85
CA SER A 2 38.45 -14.99 -12.54
C SER A 2 37.13 -14.34 -12.95
N PHE A 3 36.37 -15.08 -13.75
CA PHE A 3 35.02 -14.76 -14.22
C PHE A 3 34.05 -15.13 -13.11
N ASN A 4 33.23 -14.17 -12.66
CA ASN A 4 32.14 -14.46 -11.73
C ASN A 4 30.81 -14.33 -12.47
N VAL A 5 30.17 -15.49 -12.58
CA VAL A 5 28.88 -15.79 -13.21
C VAL A 5 27.72 -15.31 -12.33
N ALA A 6 26.69 -14.83 -13.02
CA ALA A 6 25.28 -14.66 -12.66
C ALA A 6 24.84 -15.01 -11.23
N GLY A 7 24.29 -13.99 -10.56
CA GLY A 7 23.19 -14.14 -9.62
C GLY A 7 22.07 -13.22 -10.05
N SER A 8 21.18 -13.71 -10.93
CA SER A 8 19.89 -13.08 -11.17
C SER A 8 19.08 -13.23 -9.88
N SER A 9 19.24 -12.26 -8.97
CA SER A 9 18.39 -12.15 -7.81
C SER A 9 17.11 -11.48 -8.30
N THR A 10 16.03 -12.26 -8.36
CA THR A 10 14.68 -11.73 -8.55
C THR A 10 14.42 -10.72 -7.45
N SER A 11 14.66 -9.44 -7.75
CA SER A 11 14.31 -8.32 -6.88
C SER A 11 12.80 -8.23 -6.81
N VAL A 12 12.20 -9.02 -5.92
CA VAL A 12 10.96 -8.57 -5.29
C VAL A 12 11.33 -7.24 -4.64
N PRO A 13 10.65 -6.12 -4.92
CA PRO A 13 10.93 -4.87 -4.24
C PRO A 13 10.55 -5.06 -2.79
N VAL A 14 11.54 -5.40 -1.97
CA VAL A 14 11.46 -5.27 -0.52
C VAL A 14 11.54 -3.78 -0.31
N ILE A 15 10.37 -3.13 -0.20
CA ILE A 15 10.28 -1.73 0.17
C ILE A 15 11.04 -1.61 1.50
N PRO A 16 12.16 -0.87 1.57
CA PRO A 16 12.90 -0.74 2.81
C PRO A 16 11.97 -0.18 3.88
N SER A 17 11.93 -0.81 5.06
CA SER A 17 11.07 -0.37 6.16
C SER A 17 11.32 1.08 6.59
N SER A 18 12.48 1.63 6.24
CA SER A 18 12.88 3.04 6.45
C SER A 18 12.13 4.06 5.58
N ASP A 19 11.39 3.62 4.55
CA ASP A 19 10.66 4.53 3.65
C ASP A 19 9.14 4.61 3.95
N LEU A 20 8.61 3.77 4.85
CA LEU A 20 7.19 3.75 5.21
C LEU A 20 6.87 4.90 6.19
N PRO A 21 5.75 5.63 5.98
CA PRO A 21 5.33 6.63 6.95
C PRO A 21 4.95 5.95 8.26
N THR A 22 4.95 6.71 9.35
CA THR A 22 4.43 6.20 10.62
C THR A 22 2.90 6.11 10.58
N VAL A 23 2.33 5.33 11.49
CA VAL A 23 0.86 5.23 11.66
C VAL A 23 0.27 6.62 11.96
N GLU A 24 0.93 7.41 12.80
CA GLU A 24 0.49 8.76 13.16
C GLU A 24 0.52 9.72 11.97
N GLU A 25 1.53 9.61 11.09
CA GLU A 25 1.62 10.43 9.89
C GLU A 25 0.45 10.10 8.94
N VAL A 26 0.18 8.82 8.71
CA VAL A 26 -0.94 8.39 7.84
C VAL A 26 -2.28 8.76 8.45
N ARG A 27 -2.48 8.59 9.76
CA ARG A 27 -3.72 8.99 10.45
C ARG A 27 -4.04 10.47 10.25
N GLY A 28 -3.02 11.32 10.11
CA GLY A 28 -3.19 12.76 9.87
C GLY A 28 -3.60 13.14 8.45
N PHE A 29 -3.66 12.20 7.49
CA PHE A 29 -4.04 12.51 6.12
C PHE A 29 -5.54 12.71 5.97
N ASN A 30 -5.92 13.79 5.29
CA ASN A 30 -7.25 13.89 4.69
C ASN A 30 -7.33 13.03 3.41
N ALA A 31 -8.52 12.87 2.83
CA ALA A 31 -8.74 12.02 1.66
C ALA A 31 -7.89 12.40 0.43
N GLU A 32 -7.62 13.70 0.21
CA GLU A 32 -6.79 14.18 -0.91
C GLU A 32 -5.30 13.87 -0.69
N ALA A 33 -4.79 14.17 0.51
CA ALA A 33 -3.41 13.86 0.89
C ALA A 33 -3.15 12.35 0.84
N LEU A 34 -4.12 11.55 1.31
CA LEU A 34 -4.07 10.10 1.20
C LEU A 34 -4.03 9.64 -0.27
N ASN A 35 -4.87 10.19 -1.15
CA ASN A 35 -4.86 9.87 -2.58
C ASN A 35 -3.46 10.06 -3.19
N GLY A 36 -2.88 11.25 -2.97
CA GLY A 36 -1.57 11.60 -3.49
C GLY A 36 -0.44 10.77 -2.89
N PHE A 37 -0.57 10.38 -1.62
CA PHE A 37 0.35 9.44 -0.98
C PHE A 37 0.27 8.05 -1.63
N LEU A 38 -0.94 7.50 -1.78
CA LEU A 38 -1.15 6.15 -2.33
C LEU A 38 -0.70 6.05 -3.79
N LYS A 39 -1.00 7.05 -4.63
CA LYS A 39 -0.60 7.05 -6.05
C LYS A 39 0.91 7.09 -6.26
N ARG A 40 1.64 7.78 -5.38
CA ARG A 40 3.11 7.81 -5.41
C ARG A 40 3.73 6.47 -4.99
N ARG A 41 2.98 5.62 -4.28
CA ARG A 41 3.51 4.45 -3.59
C ARG A 41 3.06 3.12 -4.18
N LEU A 42 1.86 3.09 -4.78
CA LEU A 42 1.27 1.92 -5.37
C LEU A 42 1.12 2.10 -6.88
N ASN A 43 1.95 1.41 -7.66
CA ASN A 43 1.83 1.47 -9.12
C ASN A 43 0.67 0.59 -9.62
N GLY A 44 -0.10 1.16 -10.57
CA GLY A 44 -1.12 0.45 -11.34
C GLY A 44 -2.41 0.18 -10.57
N VAL A 45 -2.74 1.04 -9.61
CA VAL A 45 -4.00 0.97 -8.83
C VAL A 45 -4.70 2.33 -8.72
N ASP A 46 -4.26 3.33 -9.49
CA ASP A 46 -4.70 4.73 -9.42
C ASP A 46 -6.23 4.88 -9.49
N ASN A 47 -6.87 4.18 -10.43
CA ASN A 47 -8.34 4.20 -10.56
C ASN A 47 -9.06 3.69 -9.30
N HIS A 48 -8.47 2.73 -8.58
CA HIS A 48 -9.02 2.22 -7.32
C HIS A 48 -8.71 3.14 -6.14
N ILE A 49 -7.60 3.88 -6.18
CA ILE A 49 -7.29 4.91 -5.19
C ILE A 49 -8.28 6.06 -5.31
N ASP A 50 -8.67 6.44 -6.53
CA ASP A 50 -9.70 7.46 -6.75
C ASP A 50 -11.07 7.06 -6.19
N THR A 51 -11.39 5.76 -6.20
CA THR A 51 -12.57 5.24 -5.50
C THR A 51 -12.50 5.48 -3.98
N LEU A 52 -11.34 5.31 -3.35
CA LEU A 52 -11.19 5.59 -1.91
C LEU A 52 -11.49 7.06 -1.61
N THR A 53 -10.95 7.97 -2.41
CA THR A 53 -11.19 9.42 -2.25
C THR A 53 -12.64 9.80 -2.52
N ALA A 54 -13.27 9.20 -3.53
CA ALA A 54 -14.70 9.41 -3.84
C ALA A 54 -15.64 8.90 -2.74
N GLN A 55 -15.14 8.02 -1.86
CA GLN A 55 -15.86 7.50 -0.69
C GLN A 55 -15.40 8.17 0.60
N GLU A 56 -14.69 9.30 0.49
CA GLU A 56 -14.22 10.10 1.62
C GLU A 56 -13.34 9.33 2.61
N VAL A 57 -12.63 8.29 2.13
CA VAL A 57 -11.67 7.55 2.95
C VAL A 57 -10.47 8.46 3.25
N ASP A 58 -10.34 8.85 4.50
CA ASP A 58 -9.19 9.56 5.04
C ASP A 58 -8.15 8.59 5.63
N GLY A 59 -7.08 9.14 6.19
CA GLY A 59 -5.97 8.37 6.72
C GLY A 59 -6.33 7.46 7.89
N GLU A 60 -7.27 7.86 8.74
CA GLU A 60 -7.74 7.04 9.84
C GLU A 60 -8.59 5.87 9.33
N ALA A 61 -9.60 6.16 8.50
CA ALA A 61 -10.43 5.13 7.87
C ALA A 61 -9.61 4.16 7.03
N PHE A 62 -8.57 4.65 6.34
CA PHE A 62 -7.66 3.83 5.54
C PHE A 62 -6.94 2.76 6.36
N LEU A 63 -6.48 3.10 7.56
CA LEU A 63 -5.76 2.15 8.43
C LEU A 63 -6.67 1.05 8.99
N GLU A 64 -7.98 1.25 8.94
CA GLU A 64 -9.00 0.31 9.41
C GLU A 64 -9.64 -0.51 8.28
N LEU A 65 -9.27 -0.25 7.01
CA LEU A 65 -9.84 -0.94 5.86
C LEU A 65 -9.64 -2.46 5.93
N THR A 66 -10.75 -3.19 5.87
CA THR A 66 -10.74 -4.64 5.81
C THR A 66 -10.81 -5.15 4.36
N PRO A 67 -10.48 -6.44 4.10
CA PRO A 67 -10.71 -7.05 2.79
C PRO A 67 -12.17 -6.95 2.32
N GLU A 68 -13.12 -7.01 3.25
CA GLU A 68 -14.55 -6.91 2.96
C GLU A 68 -14.94 -5.50 2.52
N ASP A 69 -14.38 -4.47 3.14
CA ASP A 69 -14.66 -3.08 2.77
C ASP A 69 -14.11 -2.78 1.38
N LEU A 70 -12.89 -3.20 1.07
CA LEU A 70 -12.31 -3.07 -0.27
C LEU A 70 -13.18 -3.77 -1.34
N THR A 71 -13.76 -4.92 -0.99
CA THR A 71 -14.68 -5.64 -1.89
C THR A 71 -16.00 -4.89 -2.09
N LYS A 72 -16.58 -4.32 -1.02
CA LYS A 72 -17.79 -3.48 -1.10
C LYS A 72 -17.57 -2.22 -1.94
N LEU A 73 -16.35 -1.69 -1.92
CA LEU A 73 -15.93 -0.57 -2.77
C LEU A 73 -15.68 -0.96 -4.23
N GLY A 74 -15.84 -2.24 -4.60
CA GLY A 74 -15.59 -2.72 -5.95
C GLY A 74 -14.10 -2.79 -6.33
N ILE A 75 -13.21 -2.76 -5.34
CA ILE A 75 -11.77 -2.89 -5.56
C ILE A 75 -11.44 -4.35 -5.81
N LEU A 76 -10.84 -4.62 -6.97
CA LEU A 76 -10.49 -5.98 -7.38
C LEU A 76 -9.43 -6.60 -6.44
N LEU A 77 -9.42 -7.93 -6.36
CA LEU A 77 -8.56 -8.69 -5.44
C LEU A 77 -7.07 -8.32 -5.52
N GLY A 78 -6.53 -8.10 -6.73
CA GLY A 78 -5.13 -7.74 -6.93
C GLY A 78 -4.78 -6.39 -6.27
N PRO A 79 -5.43 -5.29 -6.68
CA PRO A 79 -5.32 -3.98 -6.03
C PRO A 79 -5.59 -4.03 -4.52
N ALA A 80 -6.63 -4.74 -4.07
CA ALA A 80 -6.98 -4.86 -2.66
C ALA A 80 -5.82 -5.47 -1.84
N LYS A 81 -5.18 -6.53 -2.35
CA LYS A 81 -4.00 -7.13 -1.70
C LYS A 81 -2.82 -6.17 -1.59
N LYS A 82 -2.60 -5.29 -2.57
CA LYS A 82 -1.54 -4.27 -2.50
C LYS A 82 -1.82 -3.24 -1.41
N ILE A 83 -3.07 -2.78 -1.31
CA ILE A 83 -3.51 -1.83 -0.29
C ILE A 83 -3.35 -2.43 1.11
N LEU A 84 -3.87 -3.63 1.34
CA LEU A 84 -3.76 -4.32 2.64
C LEU A 84 -2.30 -4.58 3.04
N LYS A 85 -1.44 -4.95 2.08
CA LYS A 85 -0.02 -5.14 2.34
C LYS A 85 0.65 -3.82 2.78
N LEU A 86 0.23 -2.69 2.22
CA LEU A 86 0.72 -1.37 2.62
C LEU A 86 0.26 -1.01 4.03
N ILE A 87 -1.03 -1.19 4.35
CA ILE A 87 -1.59 -0.94 5.69
C ILE A 87 -0.82 -1.77 6.74
N ASN A 88 -0.68 -3.06 6.49
CA ASN A 88 0.08 -3.99 7.34
C ASN A 88 1.53 -3.56 7.53
N GLY A 89 2.18 -3.09 6.45
CA GLY A 89 3.54 -2.55 6.51
C GLY A 89 3.65 -1.30 7.39
N ILE A 90 2.69 -0.38 7.29
CA ILE A 90 2.63 0.86 8.09
C ILE A 90 2.38 0.52 9.57
N GLN A 91 1.48 -0.42 9.86
CA GLN A 91 1.15 -0.83 11.23
C GLN A 91 2.23 -1.71 11.90
N GLY A 92 3.27 -2.10 11.16
CA GLY A 92 4.27 -3.06 11.66
C GLY A 92 3.74 -4.49 11.78
N ASN A 93 2.53 -4.76 11.29
CA ASN A 93 1.92 -6.07 11.23
C ASN A 93 2.44 -6.81 9.99
N GLN A 94 3.68 -7.31 10.01
CA GLN A 94 4.15 -8.14 8.90
C GLN A 94 3.24 -9.37 8.75
N PRO A 95 2.71 -9.67 7.55
CA PRO A 95 2.03 -10.93 7.33
C PRO A 95 3.05 -12.05 7.54
N VAL A 96 2.76 -12.95 8.48
CA VAL A 96 3.45 -14.24 8.55
C VAL A 96 3.19 -14.97 7.23
N ALA A 97 4.27 -15.28 6.53
CA ALA A 97 4.26 -15.96 5.23
C ALA A 97 3.78 -17.41 5.36
#